data_AF-A0A1W0WK32-F1
#
_entry.id   AF-A0A1W0WK32-F1
#
_cell.length_a   1.000
_cell.length_b   1.000
_cell.length_c   1.000
_cell.angle_alpha   90.00
_cell.angle_beta   90.00
_cell.angle_gamma   90.00
#
_symmetry.space_group_name_H-M   'P 1'
#
loop_
_entity.id
_entity.type
_entity.pdbx_description
1 polymer ?
#
loop_
_entity_poly.entity_id
_entity_poly.type
_entity_poly.pdbx_seq_one_letter_code
_entity_poly.pdbx_strand_id
1 'polypeptide(L)'
;MAYGIVIVLTVALAHFVSAIPGPVDLAQDARDTSMYNLVNGYFRIEARILRMENPRGTTRNMVPCDVLKVGKCDTKVSAAIDWHTPNYDFGKDSVPYSNYVLIYDGTGTSSVNINQTIVKDVCNQATRKVNLRIRAVDKDILSENTIDHWSCFIYTTTPPAANAAAARWSDVQTTAGHNGSHKVTWQYRWYFIDRNQCQNSSGSSSLVSRFIPFAG
;
A
#
# COMPACT_ATOMS: atom_id res chain seq x y z
N MET A 1 62.76 2.99 -9.41
CA MET A 1 61.81 3.85 -8.67
C MET A 1 60.69 4.22 -9.63
N ALA A 2 59.46 4.36 -9.12
CA ALA A 2 58.20 4.63 -9.84
C ALA A 2 57.45 3.37 -10.33
N TYR A 3 56.45 2.95 -9.55
CA TYR A 3 55.11 2.54 -10.00
C TYR A 3 54.23 2.47 -8.74
N GLY A 4 53.27 3.38 -8.60
CA GLY A 4 52.32 3.32 -7.50
C GLY A 4 51.29 4.44 -7.55
N ILE A 5 50.03 4.03 -7.40
CA ILE A 5 48.86 4.86 -7.06
C ILE A 5 48.12 5.48 -8.25
N VAL A 6 47.31 4.70 -8.99
CA VAL A 6 46.16 5.23 -9.76
C VAL A 6 45.02 4.19 -9.90
N ILE A 7 44.49 3.57 -8.83
CA ILE A 7 43.22 2.78 -8.94
C ILE A 7 42.45 2.75 -7.61
N VAL A 8 41.81 3.85 -7.15
CA VAL A 8 40.75 3.77 -6.10
C VAL A 8 39.71 4.92 -6.19
N LEU A 9 39.17 5.26 -7.37
CA LEU A 9 38.18 6.36 -7.45
C LEU A 9 36.95 6.16 -8.34
N THR A 10 36.64 4.93 -8.76
CA THR A 10 35.52 4.65 -9.69
C THR A 10 34.36 3.82 -9.13
N VAL A 11 34.40 3.35 -7.87
CA VAL A 11 33.37 2.42 -7.34
C VAL A 11 32.31 3.08 -6.43
N ALA A 12 32.47 4.34 -6.04
CA ALA A 12 31.60 4.96 -5.02
C ALA A 12 30.32 5.66 -5.54
N LEU A 13 30.09 5.72 -6.86
CA LEU A 13 29.00 6.51 -7.45
C LEU A 13 27.74 5.72 -7.86
N ALA A 14 27.71 4.40 -7.68
CA ALA A 14 26.66 3.55 -8.24
C ALA A 14 25.41 3.36 -7.34
N HIS A 15 25.27 4.05 -6.20
CA HIS A 15 24.27 3.65 -5.17
C HIS A 15 23.19 4.68 -4.84
N PHE A 16 23.09 5.80 -5.56
CA PHE A 16 22.01 6.78 -5.36
C PHE A 16 21.30 7.15 -6.66
N VAL A 17 21.00 6.17 -7.51
CA VAL A 17 19.98 6.38 -8.55
C VAL A 17 18.61 6.21 -7.89
N SER A 18 18.13 7.28 -7.24
CA SER A 18 16.70 7.40 -6.92
C SER A 18 15.93 7.43 -8.22
N ALA A 19 14.89 6.60 -8.34
CA ALA A 19 14.03 6.58 -9.53
C ALA A 19 13.52 8.00 -9.81
N ILE A 20 13.82 8.52 -11.01
CA ILE A 20 13.32 9.84 -11.42
C ILE A 20 11.84 9.65 -11.77
N PRO A 21 10.91 10.41 -11.17
CA PRO A 21 9.50 10.31 -11.50
C PRO A 21 9.26 10.52 -12.98
N GLY A 22 8.32 9.77 -13.55
CA GLY A 22 7.90 9.98 -14.93
C GLY A 22 7.20 11.33 -15.11
N PRO A 23 7.08 11.82 -16.35
CA PRO A 23 6.36 13.08 -16.64
C PRO A 23 4.88 13.02 -16.24
N VAL A 24 4.27 11.83 -16.26
CA VAL A 24 2.89 11.62 -15.82
C VAL A 24 2.74 11.83 -14.31
N ASP A 25 3.67 11.27 -13.52
CA ASP A 25 3.68 11.41 -12.06
C ASP A 25 3.84 12.88 -11.66
N LEU A 26 4.76 13.58 -12.31
CA LEU A 26 4.98 15.02 -12.08
C LEU A 26 3.74 15.86 -12.42
N ALA A 27 3.04 15.54 -13.50
CA ALA A 27 1.80 16.24 -13.86
C ALA A 27 0.69 15.97 -12.84
N GLN A 28 0.59 14.75 -12.32
CA GLN A 28 -0.35 14.40 -11.26
C GLN A 28 -0.02 15.13 -9.94
N ASP A 29 1.25 15.18 -9.53
CA ASP A 29 1.70 15.92 -8.35
C ASP A 29 1.40 17.43 -8.46
N ALA A 30 1.62 18.01 -9.65
CA ALA A 30 1.31 19.41 -9.92
C ALA A 30 -0.20 19.68 -9.81
N ARG A 31 -1.02 18.76 -10.33
CA ARG A 31 -2.48 18.85 -10.23
C ARG A 31 -2.96 18.67 -8.79
N ASP A 32 -2.39 17.73 -8.04
CA ASP A 32 -2.74 17.51 -6.64
C ASP A 32 -2.43 18.75 -5.78
N THR A 33 -1.36 19.46 -6.09
CA THR A 33 -0.97 20.70 -5.40
C THR A 33 -2.02 21.80 -5.51
N SER A 34 -2.73 21.88 -6.64
CA SER A 34 -3.81 22.86 -6.82
C SER A 34 -5.15 22.42 -6.24
N MET A 35 -5.37 21.11 -6.04
CA MET A 35 -6.67 20.57 -5.61
C MET A 35 -6.74 20.23 -4.12
N TYR A 36 -5.62 19.83 -3.50
CA TYR A 36 -5.61 19.24 -2.16
C TYR A 36 -4.71 20.01 -1.21
N ASN A 37 -5.18 20.22 0.02
CA ASN A 37 -4.43 20.93 1.05
C ASN A 37 -3.23 20.12 1.55
N LEU A 38 -2.15 20.80 1.92
CA LEU A 38 -0.99 20.17 2.53
C LEU A 38 -1.31 19.87 4.00
N VAL A 39 -1.30 18.60 4.38
CA VAL A 39 -1.37 18.18 5.79
C VAL A 39 0.05 17.92 6.25
N ASN A 40 0.45 18.54 7.36
CA ASN A 40 1.78 18.41 7.95
C ASN A 40 1.66 18.11 9.44
N GLY A 41 2.60 17.32 9.98
CA GLY A 41 2.73 17.08 11.41
C GLY A 41 2.98 15.62 11.75
N TYR A 42 2.45 15.20 12.89
CA TYR A 42 2.49 13.82 13.39
C TYR A 42 1.07 13.26 13.34
N PHE A 43 0.83 12.29 12.48
CA PHE A 43 -0.49 11.70 12.33
C PHE A 43 -0.42 10.21 12.03
N ARG A 44 -1.47 9.50 12.42
CA ARG A 44 -1.65 8.08 12.19
C ARG A 44 -2.74 7.87 11.16
N ILE A 45 -2.46 6.99 10.20
CA ILE A 45 -3.41 6.53 9.19
C ILE A 45 -3.73 5.08 9.52
N GLU A 46 -5.02 4.78 9.69
CA GLU A 46 -5.52 3.42 9.82
C GLU A 46 -6.35 3.10 8.58
N ALA A 47 -6.05 1.98 7.92
CA ALA A 47 -6.80 1.48 6.78
C ALA A 47 -7.31 0.08 7.09
N ARG A 48 -8.64 -0.08 7.03
CA ARG A 48 -9.32 -1.36 7.24
C ARG A 48 -9.72 -1.94 5.90
N ILE A 49 -9.08 -3.04 5.51
CA ILE A 49 -9.38 -3.81 4.30
C ILE A 49 -10.45 -4.82 4.67
N LEU A 50 -11.65 -4.68 4.09
CA LEU A 50 -12.81 -5.47 4.45
C LEU A 50 -12.87 -6.76 3.65
N ARG A 51 -12.84 -6.65 2.31
CA ARG A 51 -13.02 -7.77 1.39
C ARG A 51 -12.30 -7.54 0.08
N MET A 52 -11.79 -8.62 -0.50
CA MET A 52 -11.32 -8.66 -1.88
C MET A 52 -12.27 -9.56 -2.70
N GLU A 53 -12.65 -9.11 -3.88
CA GLU A 53 -13.51 -9.82 -4.81
C GLU A 53 -12.75 -10.13 -6.10
N ASN A 54 -12.68 -11.41 -6.45
CA ASN A 54 -12.24 -11.91 -7.74
C ASN A 54 -13.24 -12.99 -8.17
N PRO A 55 -14.45 -12.59 -8.61
CA PRO A 55 -15.56 -13.53 -8.81
C PRO A 55 -15.29 -14.58 -9.90
N ARG A 56 -14.35 -14.31 -10.80
CA ARG A 56 -13.98 -15.22 -11.89
C ARG A 56 -12.80 -16.12 -11.56
N GLY A 57 -12.13 -15.91 -10.42
CA GLY A 57 -10.89 -16.62 -10.08
C GLY A 57 -9.82 -16.46 -11.15
N THR A 58 -9.62 -15.23 -11.63
CA THR A 58 -8.65 -14.91 -12.69
C THR A 58 -7.53 -14.03 -12.17
N THR A 59 -6.38 -14.11 -12.84
CA THR A 59 -5.25 -13.20 -12.70
C THR A 59 -5.53 -11.85 -13.36
N ARG A 60 -4.57 -10.92 -13.24
CA ARG A 60 -4.62 -9.58 -13.87
C ARG A 60 -4.76 -9.66 -15.38
N ASN A 61 -4.28 -10.74 -16.00
CA ASN A 61 -4.34 -10.94 -17.45
C ASN A 61 -5.59 -11.71 -17.90
N MET A 62 -6.60 -11.84 -17.03
CA MET A 62 -7.84 -12.60 -17.28
C MET A 62 -7.65 -14.11 -17.48
N VAL A 63 -6.46 -14.65 -17.18
CA VAL A 63 -6.21 -16.09 -17.18
C VAL A 63 -6.70 -16.68 -15.86
N PRO A 64 -7.32 -17.88 -15.82
CA PRO A 64 -7.63 -18.55 -14.56
C PRO A 64 -6.41 -18.63 -13.63
N CYS A 65 -6.61 -18.46 -12.33
CA CYS A 65 -5.57 -18.64 -11.31
C CYS A 65 -4.98 -20.06 -11.40
N ASP A 66 -5.83 -21.06 -11.17
CA ASP A 66 -5.49 -22.48 -11.30
C ASP A 66 -6.21 -23.09 -12.50
N VAL A 67 -5.43 -23.62 -13.46
CA VAL A 67 -5.95 -24.29 -14.68
C VAL A 67 -6.75 -25.55 -14.35
N LEU A 68 -6.41 -26.25 -13.27
CA LEU A 68 -7.08 -27.47 -12.83
C LEU A 68 -8.30 -27.17 -11.94
N LYS A 69 -8.38 -25.97 -11.34
CA LYS A 69 -9.47 -25.56 -10.43
C LYS A 69 -10.08 -24.22 -10.87
N VAL A 70 -10.87 -24.27 -11.94
CA VAL A 70 -11.60 -23.10 -12.47
C VAL A 70 -12.34 -22.36 -11.36
N GLY A 71 -12.09 -21.05 -11.24
CA GLY A 71 -12.75 -20.16 -10.28
C GLY A 71 -12.14 -20.15 -8.87
N LYS A 72 -11.09 -20.94 -8.61
CA LYS A 72 -10.36 -20.95 -7.33
C LYS A 72 -8.96 -20.36 -7.51
N CYS A 73 -8.47 -19.72 -6.45
CA CYS A 73 -7.11 -19.19 -6.34
C CYS A 73 -6.56 -19.54 -4.95
N ASP A 74 -5.26 -19.71 -4.85
CA ASP A 74 -4.52 -19.76 -3.60
C ASP A 74 -4.04 -18.34 -3.24
N THR A 75 -5.02 -17.53 -2.82
CA THR A 75 -4.88 -16.09 -2.67
C THR A 75 -3.98 -15.68 -1.48
N LYS A 76 -2.97 -14.88 -1.78
CA LYS A 76 -2.13 -14.14 -0.83
C LYS A 76 -2.33 -12.64 -1.04
N VAL A 77 -2.81 -11.93 -0.02
CA VAL A 77 -3.04 -10.48 -0.07
C VAL A 77 -2.10 -9.77 0.89
N SER A 78 -1.45 -8.74 0.37
CA SER A 78 -0.53 -7.89 1.11
C SER A 78 -0.87 -6.42 0.87
N ALA A 79 -0.59 -5.54 1.83
CA ALA A 79 -0.93 -4.13 1.72
C ALA A 79 0.10 -3.21 2.39
N ALA A 80 0.16 -1.97 1.92
CA ALA A 80 0.97 -0.89 2.47
C ALA A 80 0.24 0.45 2.37
N ILE A 81 0.51 1.35 3.30
CA ILE A 81 0.08 2.75 3.24
C ILE A 81 1.25 3.59 2.75
N ASP A 82 1.12 4.15 1.55
CA ASP A 82 2.11 5.01 0.91
C ASP A 82 1.67 6.48 0.98
N TRP A 83 2.35 7.28 1.78
CA TRP A 83 2.13 8.72 1.87
C TRP A 83 3.20 9.53 1.14
N HIS A 84 4.31 8.90 0.74
CA HIS A 84 5.51 9.58 0.23
C HIS A 84 5.49 9.67 -1.30
N THR A 85 5.10 8.58 -1.97
CA THR A 85 5.10 8.45 -3.44
C THR A 85 3.74 7.98 -3.94
N PRO A 86 2.61 8.58 -3.51
CA PRO A 86 1.28 8.02 -3.76
C PRO A 86 0.95 7.85 -5.25
N ASN A 87 1.54 8.67 -6.13
CA ASN A 87 1.34 8.67 -7.57
C ASN A 87 2.20 7.67 -8.33
N TYR A 88 3.27 7.16 -7.72
CA TYR A 88 4.27 6.37 -8.42
C TYR A 88 3.75 4.94 -8.64
N ASP A 89 4.31 4.27 -9.64
CA ASP A 89 4.00 2.88 -9.97
C ASP A 89 4.28 1.92 -8.81
N PHE A 90 3.60 0.77 -8.83
CA PHE A 90 3.76 -0.25 -7.79
C PHE A 90 5.17 -0.84 -7.77
N GLY A 91 5.63 -1.23 -6.57
CA GLY A 91 6.89 -1.94 -6.41
C GLY A 91 8.04 -0.98 -6.14
N LYS A 92 9.12 -1.07 -6.93
CA LYS A 92 10.37 -0.35 -6.65
C LYS A 92 10.23 1.17 -6.69
N ASP A 93 9.36 1.68 -7.55
CA ASP A 93 9.19 3.13 -7.74
C ASP A 93 8.37 3.77 -6.61
N SER A 94 7.67 2.97 -5.81
CA SER A 94 6.94 3.42 -4.63
C SER A 94 7.36 2.66 -3.37
N VAL A 95 6.47 1.85 -2.81
CA VAL A 95 6.76 1.00 -1.66
C VAL A 95 7.20 -0.37 -2.18
N PRO A 96 8.42 -0.84 -1.89
CA PRO A 96 8.85 -2.18 -2.27
C PRO A 96 7.92 -3.25 -1.67
N TYR A 97 7.63 -4.32 -2.42
CA TYR A 97 6.73 -5.39 -1.94
C TYR A 97 7.22 -6.09 -0.68
N SER A 98 8.54 -6.07 -0.40
CA SER A 98 9.11 -6.57 0.86
C SER A 98 8.60 -5.82 2.10
N ASN A 99 8.13 -4.58 1.92
CA ASN A 99 7.63 -3.73 2.99
C ASN A 99 6.11 -3.85 3.17
N TYR A 100 5.43 -4.60 2.30
CA TYR A 100 4.00 -4.84 2.41
C TYR A 100 3.73 -5.82 3.55
N VAL A 101 2.64 -5.57 4.23
CA VAL A 101 2.16 -6.40 5.32
C VAL A 101 1.27 -7.49 4.75
N LEU A 102 1.55 -8.75 5.09
CA LEU A 102 0.65 -9.85 4.77
C LEU A 102 -0.65 -9.71 5.59
N ILE A 103 -1.79 -9.54 4.91
CA ILE A 103 -3.11 -9.38 5.55
C ILE A 103 -4.02 -10.58 5.32
N TYR A 104 -3.71 -11.44 4.35
CA TYR A 104 -4.44 -12.68 4.10
C TYR A 104 -3.54 -13.68 3.37
N ASP A 105 -3.61 -14.95 3.77
CA ASP A 105 -3.01 -16.09 3.07
C ASP A 105 -3.97 -17.28 3.19
N GLY A 106 -4.52 -17.71 2.05
CA GLY A 106 -5.50 -18.79 2.00
C GLY A 106 -5.39 -19.61 0.73
N THR A 107 -6.12 -20.71 0.68
CA THR A 107 -6.13 -21.64 -0.45
C THR A 107 -7.54 -21.88 -0.96
N GLY A 108 -7.70 -22.09 -2.26
CA GLY A 108 -8.96 -22.48 -2.88
C GLY A 108 -10.08 -21.44 -2.82
N THR A 109 -9.75 -20.17 -2.58
CA THR A 109 -10.73 -19.07 -2.48
C THR A 109 -10.28 -17.89 -3.35
N SER A 110 -11.17 -17.47 -4.26
CA SER A 110 -10.91 -16.34 -5.15
C SER A 110 -11.44 -15.03 -4.58
N SER A 111 -12.52 -15.04 -3.81
CA SER A 111 -13.03 -13.86 -3.09
C SER A 111 -12.94 -14.10 -1.59
N VAL A 112 -12.35 -13.15 -0.86
CA VAL A 112 -11.93 -13.36 0.53
C VAL A 112 -12.38 -12.22 1.43
N ASN A 113 -12.92 -12.57 2.59
CA ASN A 113 -13.18 -11.62 3.67
C ASN A 113 -11.89 -11.46 4.49
N ILE A 114 -11.32 -10.26 4.47
CA ILE A 114 -10.01 -9.98 5.08
C ILE A 114 -10.22 -9.41 6.48
N ASN A 115 -11.03 -8.35 6.58
CA ASN A 115 -11.32 -7.63 7.82
C ASN A 115 -10.09 -7.31 8.69
N GLN A 116 -8.97 -6.91 8.05
CA GLN A 116 -7.73 -6.53 8.72
C GLN A 116 -7.51 -5.03 8.68
N THR A 117 -6.91 -4.49 9.73
CA THR A 117 -6.51 -3.08 9.79
C THR A 117 -4.99 -2.96 9.78
N ILE A 118 -4.46 -2.23 8.80
CA ILE A 118 -3.06 -1.82 8.78
C ILE A 118 -2.94 -0.37 9.24
N VAL A 119 -1.79 -0.06 9.84
CA VAL A 119 -1.50 1.27 10.38
C VAL A 119 -0.16 1.78 9.86
N LYS A 120 -0.12 3.10 9.68
CA LYS A 120 1.10 3.82 9.34
C LYS A 120 1.11 5.17 10.06
N ASP A 121 2.24 5.45 10.71
CA ASP A 121 2.51 6.75 11.29
C ASP A 121 3.31 7.59 10.31
N VAL A 122 2.95 8.87 10.25
CA VAL A 122 3.66 9.90 9.49
C VAL A 122 4.28 10.87 10.50
N CYS A 123 5.60 10.88 10.60
CA CYS A 123 6.33 11.54 11.68
C CYS A 123 7.04 12.81 11.19
N ASN A 124 6.42 13.97 11.42
CA ASN A 124 6.95 15.28 11.02
C ASN A 124 7.15 15.42 9.51
N GLN A 125 6.18 14.94 8.74
CA GLN A 125 6.22 14.97 7.29
C GLN A 125 4.90 15.53 6.76
N ALA A 126 4.94 15.97 5.51
CA ALA A 126 3.80 16.55 4.86
C ALA A 126 3.30 15.65 3.72
N THR A 127 1.99 15.61 3.53
CA THR A 127 1.37 14.90 2.41
C THR A 127 0.09 15.62 1.96
N ARG A 128 -0.23 15.49 0.68
CA ARG A 128 -1.51 15.93 0.08
C ARG A 128 -2.40 14.75 -0.28
N LYS A 129 -1.82 13.55 -0.35
CA LYS A 129 -2.47 12.35 -0.84
C LYS A 129 -1.78 11.12 -0.26
N VAL A 130 -2.57 10.16 0.16
CA VAL A 130 -2.10 8.86 0.62
C VAL A 130 -2.67 7.80 -0.30
N ASN A 131 -1.89 6.79 -0.63
CA ASN A 131 -2.32 5.64 -1.41
C ASN A 131 -2.25 4.38 -0.54
N LEU A 132 -3.41 3.81 -0.21
CA LEU A 132 -3.48 2.45 0.30
C LEU A 132 -3.23 1.49 -0.87
N ARG A 133 -2.04 0.90 -0.90
CA ARG A 133 -1.61 -0.03 -1.94
C ARG A 133 -1.93 -1.45 -1.50
N ILE A 134 -2.67 -2.17 -2.32
CA ILE A 134 -3.02 -3.58 -2.07
C ILE A 134 -2.51 -4.42 -3.23
N ARG A 135 -1.84 -5.53 -2.93
CA ARG A 135 -1.34 -6.51 -3.89
C ARG A 135 -1.92 -7.87 -3.54
N ALA A 136 -2.63 -8.48 -4.48
CA ALA A 136 -3.05 -9.87 -4.39
C ALA A 136 -2.33 -10.71 -5.43
N VAL A 137 -1.85 -11.87 -5.00
CA VAL A 137 -1.27 -12.89 -5.87
C VAL A 137 -1.90 -14.24 -5.59
N ASP A 138 -1.90 -15.06 -6.62
CA ASP A 138 -2.15 -16.48 -6.56
C ASP A 138 -0.81 -17.19 -6.33
N LYS A 139 -0.70 -17.96 -5.25
CA LYS A 139 0.53 -18.69 -4.92
C LYS A 139 0.50 -20.03 -5.64
N ASP A 140 1.41 -20.23 -6.57
CA ASP A 140 1.75 -21.55 -7.07
C ASP A 140 3.05 -22.03 -6.43
N ILE A 141 3.30 -23.34 -6.50
CA ILE A 141 4.51 -23.97 -5.96
C ILE A 141 5.79 -23.31 -6.53
N LEU A 142 5.73 -22.84 -7.78
CA LEU A 142 6.90 -22.35 -8.53
C LEU A 142 6.81 -20.89 -8.98
N SER A 143 5.65 -20.23 -8.84
CA SER A 143 5.44 -18.85 -9.31
C SER A 143 4.39 -18.12 -8.49
N GLU A 144 4.56 -16.80 -8.30
CA GLU A 144 3.47 -15.94 -7.84
C GLU A 144 2.79 -15.31 -9.06
N ASN A 145 1.54 -15.67 -9.33
CA ASN A 145 0.74 -15.09 -10.40
C ASN A 145 -0.03 -13.88 -9.87
N THR A 146 0.13 -12.70 -10.49
CA THR A 146 -0.54 -11.50 -9.99
C THR A 146 -2.05 -11.56 -10.25
N ILE A 147 -2.84 -11.49 -9.17
CA ILE A 147 -4.29 -11.31 -9.26
C ILE A 147 -4.57 -9.86 -9.65
N ASP A 148 -4.19 -8.91 -8.79
CA ASP A 148 -4.21 -7.49 -9.16
C ASP A 148 -3.43 -6.60 -8.17
N HIS A 149 -3.35 -5.33 -8.53
CA HIS A 149 -2.91 -4.22 -7.70
C HIS A 149 -4.02 -3.17 -7.60
N TRP A 150 -4.31 -2.69 -6.39
CA TRP A 150 -5.29 -1.63 -6.15
C TRP A 150 -4.63 -0.40 -5.52
N SER A 151 -4.83 0.76 -6.14
CA SER A 151 -4.45 2.07 -5.60
C SER A 151 -5.68 2.74 -4.99
N CYS A 152 -5.75 2.72 -3.66
CA CYS A 152 -6.88 3.23 -2.89
C CYS A 152 -6.52 4.61 -2.30
N PHE A 153 -6.88 5.69 -3.00
CA PHE A 153 -6.46 7.04 -2.61
C PHE A 153 -7.28 7.61 -1.45
N ILE A 154 -6.58 8.18 -0.47
CA ILE A 154 -7.11 9.04 0.59
C ILE A 154 -6.65 10.47 0.29
N TYR A 155 -7.60 11.37 0.11
CA TYR A 155 -7.34 12.78 -0.21
C TYR A 155 -7.48 13.65 1.04
N THR A 156 -6.75 14.76 1.10
CA THR A 156 -6.81 15.72 2.22
C THR A 156 -8.03 16.65 2.17
N THR A 157 -9.08 16.30 1.42
CA THR A 157 -10.34 17.05 1.40
C THR A 157 -11.01 17.07 2.78
N THR A 158 -10.82 16.00 3.56
CA THR A 158 -11.15 15.94 4.99
C THR A 158 -9.85 15.84 5.79
N PRO A 159 -9.48 16.84 6.60
CA PRO A 159 -8.24 16.79 7.36
C PRO A 159 -8.26 15.66 8.40
N PRO A 160 -7.08 15.24 8.91
CA PRO A 160 -7.02 14.32 10.04
C PRO A 160 -7.81 14.85 11.24
N ALA A 161 -8.49 13.96 11.95
CA ALA A 161 -9.17 14.33 13.19
C ALA A 161 -8.16 14.77 14.26
N ALA A 162 -8.62 15.53 15.25
CA ALA A 162 -7.76 16.06 16.30
C ALA A 162 -7.04 14.97 17.12
N ASN A 163 -7.64 13.79 17.24
CA ASN A 163 -7.10 12.63 17.96
C ASN A 163 -7.87 11.35 17.59
N ALA A 164 -7.43 10.21 18.14
CA ALA A 164 -8.03 8.90 17.91
C ALA A 164 -9.52 8.79 18.31
N ALA A 165 -9.95 9.52 19.35
CA ALA A 165 -11.32 9.47 19.85
C ALA A 165 -12.30 10.25 18.94
N ALA A 166 -11.83 11.35 18.34
CA ALA A 166 -12.59 12.12 17.36
C ALA A 166 -12.59 11.48 15.96
N ALA A 167 -11.67 10.54 15.70
CA ALA A 167 -11.49 9.91 14.39
C ALA A 167 -12.62 8.92 14.06
N ARG A 168 -13.43 9.27 13.06
CA ARG A 168 -14.47 8.39 12.50
C ARG A 168 -13.92 7.61 11.31
N TRP A 169 -14.35 6.37 11.15
CA TRP A 169 -14.13 5.62 9.91
C TRP A 169 -14.86 6.32 8.76
N SER A 170 -14.22 6.37 7.59
CA SER A 170 -14.86 6.80 6.34
C SER A 170 -16.03 5.89 5.99
N ASP A 171 -16.87 6.33 5.05
CA ASP A 171 -17.78 5.42 4.36
C ASP A 171 -16.98 4.30 3.67
N VAL A 172 -17.64 3.15 3.47
CA VAL A 172 -17.05 2.02 2.75
C VAL A 172 -16.76 2.46 1.31
N GLN A 173 -15.48 2.43 0.97
CA GLN A 173 -14.98 2.70 -0.36
C GLN A 173 -14.83 1.40 -1.14
N THR A 174 -14.99 1.47 -2.45
CA THR A 174 -14.71 0.35 -3.37
C THR A 174 -13.70 0.81 -4.41
N THR A 175 -12.58 0.12 -4.49
CA THR A 175 -11.56 0.35 -5.52
C THR A 175 -11.61 -0.79 -6.53
N ALA A 176 -11.82 -0.44 -7.78
CA ALA A 176 -11.72 -1.37 -8.89
C ALA A 176 -10.25 -1.67 -9.22
N GLY A 177 -9.97 -2.93 -9.53
CA GLY A 177 -8.68 -3.36 -10.07
C GLY A 177 -8.54 -2.99 -11.54
N HIS A 178 -7.45 -3.44 -12.16
CA HIS A 178 -7.10 -3.15 -13.56
C HIS A 178 -8.23 -3.48 -14.54
N ASN A 179 -8.93 -4.59 -14.31
CA ASN A 179 -9.97 -5.09 -15.21
C ASN A 179 -11.41 -4.73 -14.77
N GLY A 180 -11.59 -3.93 -13.72
CA GLY A 180 -12.90 -3.56 -13.17
C GLY A 180 -13.68 -4.67 -12.45
N SER A 181 -13.47 -5.93 -12.83
CA SER A 181 -14.12 -7.09 -12.21
C SER A 181 -13.53 -7.45 -10.84
N HIS A 182 -12.25 -7.19 -10.66
CA HIS A 182 -11.55 -7.32 -9.39
C HIS A 182 -11.84 -6.11 -8.52
N LYS A 183 -12.19 -6.29 -7.26
CA LYS A 183 -12.55 -5.18 -6.37
C LYS A 183 -11.98 -5.38 -4.98
N VAL A 184 -11.70 -4.28 -4.31
CA VAL A 184 -11.45 -4.27 -2.86
C VAL A 184 -12.37 -3.27 -2.21
N THR A 185 -13.03 -3.69 -1.12
CA THR A 185 -13.77 -2.80 -0.23
C THR A 185 -12.95 -2.49 1.01
N TRP A 186 -12.92 -1.21 1.38
CA TRP A 186 -12.06 -0.72 2.45
C TRP A 186 -12.64 0.55 3.11
N GLN A 187 -12.13 0.87 4.28
CA GLN A 187 -12.40 2.12 4.99
C GLN A 187 -11.09 2.65 5.54
N TYR A 188 -11.04 3.94 5.84
CA TYR A 188 -9.89 4.53 6.52
C TYR A 188 -10.33 5.49 7.60
N ARG A 189 -9.41 5.80 8.50
CA ARG A 189 -9.47 6.97 9.37
C ARG A 189 -8.06 7.46 9.63
N TRP A 190 -7.92 8.75 9.88
CA TRP A 190 -6.64 9.33 10.23
C TRP A 190 -6.81 10.46 11.23
N TYR A 191 -5.80 10.64 12.07
CA TYR A 191 -5.83 11.58 13.17
C TYR A 191 -4.43 11.99 13.60
N PHE A 192 -4.32 13.18 14.16
CA PHE A 192 -3.08 13.65 14.77
C PHE A 192 -2.73 12.80 16.01
N ILE A 193 -1.43 12.56 16.18
CA ILE A 193 -0.85 11.85 17.33
C ILE A 193 0.27 12.69 17.93
N ASP A 194 0.60 12.43 19.19
CA ASP A 194 1.73 13.09 19.81
C ASP A 194 3.07 12.61 19.23
N ARG A 195 4.08 13.48 19.24
CA ARG A 195 5.42 13.18 18.71
C ARG A 195 6.02 11.90 19.32
N ASN A 196 5.80 11.66 20.61
CA ASN A 196 6.30 10.50 21.34
C ASN A 196 5.55 9.19 21.01
N GLN A 197 4.38 9.26 20.37
CA GLN A 197 3.62 8.10 19.92
C GLN A 197 3.98 7.66 18.50
N CYS A 198 4.70 8.50 17.76
CA CYS A 198 4.97 8.29 16.35
C CYS A 198 6.07 7.25 16.13
N GLN A 199 5.73 6.16 15.44
CA GLN A 199 6.67 5.09 15.11
C GLN A 199 7.28 5.33 13.72
N ASN A 200 8.56 5.74 13.69
CA ASN A 200 9.34 5.84 12.45
C ASN A 200 9.49 4.46 11.81
N SER A 201 8.56 4.11 10.94
CA SER A 201 8.61 2.89 10.15
C SER A 201 9.13 3.24 8.76
N SER A 202 10.32 2.75 8.42
CA SER A 202 10.98 2.93 7.12
C SER A 202 10.17 2.24 6.02
N GLY A 203 9.13 2.91 5.49
CA GLY A 203 8.29 2.42 4.39
C GLY A 203 7.29 1.29 4.73
N SER A 204 7.51 0.49 5.77
CA SER A 204 6.60 -0.62 6.11
C SER A 204 5.38 -0.18 6.95
N SER A 205 4.20 -0.69 6.64
CA SER A 205 3.03 -0.58 7.52
C SER A 205 3.11 -1.63 8.63
N SER A 206 2.35 -1.46 9.71
CA SER A 206 2.21 -2.48 10.76
C SER A 206 0.79 -3.02 10.80
N LEU A 207 0.61 -4.31 11.09
CA LEU A 207 -0.70 -4.82 11.50
C LEU A 207 -1.05 -4.22 12.86
N VAL A 208 -2.29 -3.75 13.02
CA VAL A 208 -2.83 -3.62 14.36
C VAL A 208 -3.19 -5.03 14.81
N SER A 209 -2.28 -5.68 15.53
CA SER A 209 -2.58 -6.88 16.30
C SER A 209 -3.60 -6.50 17.38
N ARG A 210 -4.88 -6.43 16.99
CA ARG A 210 -5.97 -6.39 17.95
C ARG A 210 -6.24 -7.83 18.36
N PHE A 211 -5.43 -8.37 19.27
CA PHE A 211 -5.97 -9.30 20.26
C PHE A 211 -6.97 -8.52 21.12
N ILE A 212 -8.14 -8.18 20.56
CA ILE A 212 -9.32 -7.95 21.38
C ILE A 212 -9.87 -9.35 21.58
N PRO A 213 -9.71 -9.97 22.76
CA PRO A 213 -10.52 -11.13 23.07
C PRO A 213 -11.98 -10.66 22.94
N PHE A 214 -12.70 -11.23 21.99
CA PHE A 214 -14.16 -11.19 22.02
C PHE A 214 -14.55 -11.97 23.27
N ALA A 215 -14.65 -11.29 24.41
CA ALA A 215 -15.43 -11.77 25.53
C ALA A 215 -16.89 -11.60 25.12
N GLY A 216 -17.43 -12.64 24.49
CA GLY A 216 -18.87 -12.88 24.42
C GLY A 216 -19.36 -13.50 25.72
#